data_AF-A0A3M2XXZ6-F1
#
_entry.id   AF-A0A3M2XXZ6-F1
#
_cell.length_a   1.000
_cell.length_b   1.000
_cell.length_c   1.000
_cell.angle_alpha   90.00
_cell.angle_beta   90.00
_cell.angle_gamma   90.00
#
_symmetry.space_group_name_H-M   'P 1'
#
loop_
_entity.id
_entity.type
_entity.pdbx_description
1 polymer ?
#
loop_
_entity_poly.entity_id
_entity_poly.type
_entity_poly.pdbx_seq_one_letter_code
_entity_poly.pdbx_strand_id
1 'polypeptide(L)'
;DMSWLIGQGCHVVGAELSETAVESYFSEHGVQPQITRQGDFSVYAAPGIEIWCGDFFALTSQDIGHCTAFYDRAALIALPADLRERYVQQLEALMPRECNGLLITLDYDQSRLEGPPFSVP
;
A
#
# COMPACT_ATOMS: atom_id res chain seq x y z
N ASP A 1 -3.13 9.85 4.28
CA ASP A 1 -2.27 9.13 5.25
C ASP A 1 -0.79 9.23 4.88
N MET A 2 -0.40 8.89 3.65
CA MET A 2 0.99 9.01 3.18
C MET A 2 1.64 10.38 3.45
N SER A 3 1.01 11.49 3.05
CA SER A 3 1.54 12.85 3.25
C SER A 3 1.70 13.22 4.73
N TRP A 4 0.84 12.69 5.61
CA TRP A 4 0.96 12.90 7.05
C TRP A 4 2.18 12.15 7.62
N LEU A 5 2.38 10.90 7.20
CA LEU A 5 3.56 10.09 7.59
C LEU A 5 4.87 10.75 7.11
N ILE A 6 4.89 11.26 5.88
CA ILE A 6 6.03 12.06 5.36
C ILE A 6 6.27 13.28 6.26
N GLY A 7 5.21 13.97 6.66
CA GLY A 7 5.27 15.11 7.60
C GLY A 7 5.77 14.74 9.00
N GLN A 8 5.70 13.47 9.41
CA GLN A 8 6.32 12.96 10.64
C GLN A 8 7.80 12.56 10.45
N GLY A 9 8.37 12.74 9.26
CA GLY A 9 9.74 12.37 8.93
C GLY A 9 9.91 10.90 8.50
N CYS A 10 8.81 10.18 8.24
CA CYS A 10 8.88 8.83 7.68
C CYS A 10 9.19 8.88 6.18
N HIS A 11 9.97 7.91 5.71
CA HIS A 11 10.00 7.58 4.28
C HIS A 11 8.85 6.62 3.99
N VAL A 12 8.03 6.93 3.00
CA VAL A 12 6.84 6.15 2.66
C VAL A 12 7.08 5.37 1.37
N VAL A 13 6.78 4.08 1.39
CA VAL A 13 6.70 3.24 0.19
C VAL A 13 5.25 2.82 0.02
N GLY A 14 4.63 3.22 -1.08
CA GLY A 14 3.27 2.85 -1.45
C GLY A 14 3.26 1.83 -2.60
N ALA A 15 2.21 1.02 -2.64
CA ALA A 15 1.91 0.12 -3.76
C ALA A 15 0.51 0.44 -4.27
N GLU A 16 0.37 0.66 -5.57
CA GLU A 16 -0.91 1.01 -6.21
C GLU A 16 -0.96 0.39 -7.61
N LEU A 17 -2.10 -0.17 -7.99
CA LEU A 17 -2.25 -0.79 -9.31
C LEU A 17 -2.61 0.25 -10.39
N SER A 18 -3.36 1.29 -9.99
CA SER A 18 -3.89 2.32 -10.87
C SER A 18 -2.90 3.46 -11.08
N GLU A 19 -2.27 3.50 -12.26
CA GLU A 19 -1.38 4.60 -12.68
C GLU A 19 -2.06 5.97 -12.54
N THR A 20 -3.34 6.07 -12.93
CA THR A 20 -4.12 7.31 -12.79
C THR A 20 -4.22 7.75 -11.32
N ALA A 21 -4.38 6.82 -10.36
CA ALA A 21 -4.43 7.18 -8.95
C ALA A 21 -3.07 7.70 -8.43
N VAL A 22 -1.97 7.08 -8.89
CA VAL A 22 -0.61 7.54 -8.57
C VAL A 22 -0.36 8.95 -9.13
N GLU A 23 -0.69 9.19 -10.39
CA GLU A 23 -0.56 10.50 -11.03
C GLU A 23 -1.41 11.57 -10.33
N SER A 24 -2.66 11.24 -9.99
CA SER A 24 -3.55 12.12 -9.22
C SER A 24 -2.95 12.48 -7.87
N TYR A 25 -2.40 11.51 -7.13
CA TYR A 25 -1.75 11.79 -5.85
C TYR A 25 -0.65 12.84 -5.99
N PHE A 26 0.28 12.69 -6.95
CA PHE A 26 1.37 13.66 -7.13
C PHE A 26 0.87 15.03 -7.61
N SER A 27 -0.10 15.05 -8.53
CA SER A 27 -0.72 16.27 -9.04
C SER A 27 -1.42 17.07 -7.93
N GLU A 28 -2.22 16.42 -7.09
CA GLU A 28 -2.94 17.04 -5.96
C GLU A 28 -1.99 17.65 -4.92
N HIS A 29 -0.80 17.07 -4.77
CA HIS A 29 0.22 17.58 -3.85
C HIS A 29 1.17 18.60 -4.50
N GLY A 30 1.02 18.88 -5.80
CA GLY A 30 1.85 19.83 -6.53
C GLY A 30 3.32 19.39 -6.66
N VAL A 31 3.59 18.08 -6.61
CA VAL A 31 4.94 17.51 -6.65
C VAL A 31 5.13 16.81 -7.99
N GLN A 32 6.24 17.10 -8.69
CA GLN A 32 6.64 16.30 -9.85
C GLN A 32 7.53 15.12 -9.41
N PRO A 33 7.09 13.87 -9.62
CA PRO A 33 7.91 12.71 -9.30
C PRO A 33 8.95 12.44 -10.40
N GLN A 34 10.07 11.84 -10.00
CA GLN A 34 10.94 11.13 -10.92
C GLN A 34 10.32 9.75 -11.19
N ILE A 35 10.09 9.43 -12.46
CA ILE A 35 9.50 8.15 -12.87
C ILE A 35 10.60 7.25 -13.42
N THR A 36 10.70 6.03 -12.89
CA THR A 36 11.64 5.00 -13.36
C THR A 36 10.93 3.67 -13.56
N ARG A 37 11.51 2.79 -14.37
CA ARG A 37 10.99 1.44 -14.55
C ARG A 37 11.85 0.44 -13.79
N GLN A 38 11.24 -0.39 -12.96
CA GLN A 38 11.90 -1.44 -12.19
C GLN A 38 11.11 -2.74 -12.34
N GLY A 39 11.62 -3.66 -13.17
CA GLY A 39 10.88 -4.87 -13.55
C GLY A 39 9.53 -4.51 -14.20
N ASP A 40 8.46 -5.02 -13.60
CA ASP A 40 7.08 -4.81 -14.03
C ASP A 40 6.44 -3.54 -13.45
N PHE A 41 7.17 -2.78 -12.63
CA PHE A 41 6.68 -1.57 -11.97
C PHE A 41 7.14 -0.29 -12.68
N SER A 42 6.24 0.69 -12.71
CA SER A 42 6.59 2.10 -12.84
C SER A 42 6.71 2.70 -11.43
N VAL A 43 7.90 3.16 -11.04
CA VAL A 43 8.15 3.72 -9.71
C VAL A 43 8.17 5.24 -9.80
N TYR A 44 7.25 5.87 -9.07
CA TYR A 44 7.11 7.32 -8.96
C TYR A 44 7.75 7.77 -7.65
N ALA A 45 8.86 8.49 -7.71
CA ALA A 45 9.64 8.87 -6.54
C ALA A 45 9.70 10.40 -6.36
N ALA A 46 9.56 10.85 -5.12
CA ALA A 46 9.76 12.23 -4.71
C ALA A 46 10.36 12.27 -3.28
N PRO A 47 10.78 13.44 -2.75
CA PRO A 47 11.34 13.51 -1.41
C PRO A 47 10.41 12.88 -0.35
N GLY A 48 10.89 11.81 0.31
CA GLY A 48 10.18 11.11 1.38
C GLY A 48 9.13 10.09 0.92
N ILE A 49 8.93 9.89 -0.39
CA ILE A 49 7.95 8.92 -0.88
C ILE A 49 8.33 8.26 -2.21
N GLU A 50 8.06 6.96 -2.28
CA GLU A 50 8.07 6.17 -3.50
C GLU A 50 6.74 5.44 -3.65
N ILE A 51 6.10 5.53 -4.82
CA ILE A 51 4.90 4.74 -5.14
C ILE A 51 5.24 3.78 -6.27
N TRP A 52 5.17 2.50 -5.96
CA TRP A 52 5.37 1.38 -6.88
C TRP A 52 4.05 1.10 -7.58
N CYS A 53 3.93 1.58 -8.82
CA CYS A 53 2.75 1.37 -9.64
C CYS A 53 2.82 0.01 -10.33
N GLY A 54 1.98 -0.93 -9.91
CA GLY A 54 1.93 -2.31 -10.42
C GLY A 54 1.21 -3.28 -9.48
N ASP A 55 1.36 -4.58 -9.72
CA ASP A 55 0.73 -5.61 -8.89
C ASP A 55 1.46 -5.74 -7.55
N PHE A 56 0.76 -5.45 -6.44
CA PHE A 56 1.28 -5.63 -5.07
C PHE A 56 1.83 -7.04 -4.82
N PHE A 57 1.25 -8.06 -5.43
CA PHE A 57 1.70 -9.45 -5.28
C PHE A 57 3.01 -9.76 -6.01
N ALA A 58 3.51 -8.84 -6.85
CA ALA A 58 4.80 -8.97 -7.53
C ALA A 58 5.93 -8.25 -6.78
N LEU A 59 5.63 -7.48 -5.73
CA LEU A 59 6.66 -6.81 -4.93
C LEU A 59 7.52 -7.81 -4.16
N THR A 60 8.78 -7.48 -3.99
CA THR A 60 9.72 -8.21 -3.14
C THR A 60 10.21 -7.34 -1.98
N SER A 61 10.73 -7.97 -0.93
CA SER A 61 11.35 -7.23 0.19
C SER A 61 12.56 -6.40 -0.24
N GLN A 62 13.19 -6.75 -1.38
CA GLN A 62 14.29 -5.96 -1.95
C GLN A 62 13.77 -4.66 -2.58
N ASP A 63 12.60 -4.69 -3.22
CA ASP A 63 11.99 -3.53 -3.86
C ASP A 63 11.63 -2.45 -2.83
N ILE A 64 11.01 -2.87 -1.72
CA ILE A 64 10.57 -1.94 -0.66
C ILE A 64 11.69 -1.57 0.34
N GLY A 65 12.83 -2.26 0.27
CA GLY A 65 13.97 -2.02 1.16
C GLY A 65 13.68 -2.29 2.64
N HIS A 66 14.34 -1.53 3.52
CA HIS A 66 14.21 -1.70 4.97
C HIS A 66 12.93 -1.02 5.50
N CYS A 67 11.80 -1.72 5.37
CA CYS A 67 10.52 -1.29 5.91
C CYS A 67 10.39 -1.67 7.40
N THR A 68 10.16 -0.71 8.29
CA THR A 68 10.05 -0.95 9.74
C THR A 68 8.63 -1.03 10.26
N ALA A 69 7.65 -0.61 9.44
CA ALA A 69 6.25 -0.59 9.81
C ALA A 69 5.35 -0.60 8.58
N PHE A 70 4.16 -1.20 8.71
CA PHE A 70 3.11 -1.10 7.70
C PHE A 70 1.87 -0.39 8.22
N TYR A 71 1.17 0.27 7.31
CA TYR A 71 -0.12 0.91 7.55
C TYR A 71 -1.11 0.39 6.52
N ASP A 72 -2.08 -0.41 6.96
CA ASP A 72 -3.16 -0.92 6.12
C ASP A 72 -4.47 -0.25 6.54
N ARG A 73 -4.99 0.58 5.65
CA ARG A 73 -6.32 1.13 5.74
C ARG A 73 -6.96 1.02 4.37
N ALA A 74 -8.15 0.44 4.33
CA ALA A 74 -8.90 0.24 3.09
C ALA A 74 -8.14 -0.59 2.02
N ALA A 75 -7.11 -1.36 2.40
CA ALA A 75 -6.47 -2.33 1.52
C ALA A 75 -6.99 -3.75 1.81
N LEU A 76 -6.72 -4.33 2.98
CA LEU A 76 -7.22 -5.68 3.32
C LEU A 76 -8.74 -5.78 3.19
N ILE A 77 -9.47 -4.79 3.72
CA ILE A 77 -10.94 -4.76 3.68
C ILE A 77 -11.51 -4.48 2.29
N ALA A 78 -10.67 -4.12 1.30
CA ALA A 78 -11.12 -4.02 -0.09
C ALA A 78 -11.12 -5.38 -0.81
N LEU A 79 -10.52 -6.42 -0.22
CA LEU A 79 -10.31 -7.71 -0.85
C LEU A 79 -11.39 -8.74 -0.47
N PRO A 80 -11.82 -9.60 -1.43
CA PRO A 80 -12.65 -10.76 -1.11
C PRO A 80 -11.86 -11.78 -0.28
N ALA A 81 -12.58 -12.67 0.42
CA ALA A 81 -12.00 -13.55 1.44
C ALA A 81 -10.86 -14.44 0.91
N ASP A 82 -10.95 -14.93 -0.32
CA ASP A 82 -9.96 -15.77 -0.98
C ASP A 82 -8.64 -15.02 -1.29
N LEU A 83 -8.71 -13.72 -1.55
CA LEU A 83 -7.52 -12.89 -1.78
C LEU A 83 -6.90 -12.37 -0.48
N ARG A 84 -7.64 -12.32 0.64
CA ARG A 84 -7.12 -11.82 1.92
C ARG A 84 -5.98 -12.68 2.47
N GLU A 85 -6.11 -14.01 2.41
CA GLU A 85 -5.03 -14.90 2.88
C GLU A 85 -3.75 -14.68 2.08
N ARG A 86 -3.87 -14.60 0.74
CA ARG A 86 -2.73 -14.30 -0.14
C ARG A 86 -2.14 -12.92 0.15
N TYR A 87 -2.98 -11.93 0.44
CA TYR A 87 -2.54 -10.58 0.79
C TYR A 87 -1.73 -10.56 2.09
N VAL A 88 -2.21 -11.23 3.13
CA VAL A 88 -1.49 -11.34 4.41
C VAL A 88 -0.16 -12.06 4.23
N GLN A 89 -0.12 -13.17 3.49
CA GLN A 89 1.13 -13.88 3.19
C GLN A 89 2.13 -13.01 2.43
N GLN A 90 1.65 -12.22 1.46
CA GLN A 90 2.49 -11.28 0.73
C GLN A 90 3.02 -10.17 1.66
N LEU A 91 2.16 -9.60 2.51
CA LEU A 91 2.57 -8.59 3.50
C LEU A 91 3.62 -9.15 4.47
N GLU A 92 3.43 -10.36 4.97
CA GLU A 92 4.40 -11.06 5.83
C GLU A 92 5.73 -11.32 5.11
N ALA A 93 5.70 -11.66 3.81
CA ALA A 93 6.90 -11.88 3.02
C ALA A 93 7.69 -10.59 2.73
N LEU A 94 6.98 -9.46 2.64
CA LEU A 94 7.57 -8.14 2.45
C LEU A 94 8.20 -7.60 3.72
N MET A 95 7.58 -7.82 4.88
CA MET A 95 8.00 -7.22 6.15
C MET A 95 9.16 -8.00 6.82
N PRO A 96 10.12 -7.30 7.46
CA PRO A 96 11.10 -7.97 8.32
C PRO A 96 10.41 -8.52 9.59
N ARG A 97 11.10 -9.45 10.27
CA ARG A 97 10.61 -10.07 11.51
C ARG A 97 10.26 -9.06 12.61
N GLU A 98 11.00 -7.95 12.65
CA GLU A 98 10.84 -6.86 13.62
C GLU A 98 10.12 -5.70 12.92
N CYS A 99 8.82 -5.87 12.67
CA CYS A 99 7.97 -4.88 12.02
C CYS A 99 6.72 -4.61 12.87
N ASN A 100 6.31 -3.34 12.94
CA ASN A 100 5.05 -2.94 13.59
C ASN A 100 3.97 -2.63 12.55
N GLY A 101 2.80 -3.22 12.72
CA GLY A 101 1.66 -3.01 11.84
C GLY A 101 0.56 -2.18 12.49
N LEU A 102 -0.07 -1.29 11.71
CA LEU A 102 -1.39 -0.77 12.03
C LEU A 102 -2.36 -1.17 10.91
N LEU A 103 -3.32 -2.01 11.26
CA LEU A 103 -4.38 -2.46 10.38
C LEU A 103 -5.72 -1.87 10.87
N ILE A 104 -6.42 -1.19 9.97
CA ILE A 104 -7.74 -0.62 10.22
C ILE A 104 -8.78 -1.48 9.49
N THR A 105 -9.61 -2.18 10.27
CA THR A 105 -10.72 -2.98 9.75
C THR A 105 -12.08 -2.38 10.10
N LEU A 106 -13.14 -2.99 9.56
CA LEU A 106 -14.52 -2.69 9.89
C LEU A 106 -15.19 -3.98 10.36
N ASP A 107 -15.89 -3.90 11.49
CA ASP A 107 -16.73 -4.98 12.00
C ASP A 107 -18.20 -4.58 11.84
N TYR A 108 -18.90 -5.29 10.97
CA TYR A 108 -20.33 -5.18 10.76
C TYR A 108 -20.92 -6.49 10.23
N ASP A 109 -22.25 -6.61 10.28
CA ASP A 109 -22.96 -7.74 9.66
C ASP A 109 -22.79 -7.72 8.13
N GLN A 110 -21.92 -8.59 7.62
CA GLN A 110 -21.56 -8.70 6.19
C GLN A 110 -22.77 -8.92 5.28
N SER A 111 -23.91 -9.41 5.80
CA SER A 111 -25.13 -9.55 4.98
C SER A 111 -25.75 -8.21 4.58
N ARG A 112 -25.37 -7.11 5.23
CA ARG A 112 -25.93 -5.77 5.01
C ARG A 112 -25.28 -5.01 3.84
N LEU A 113 -24.06 -5.38 3.46
CA LEU A 113 -23.30 -4.78 2.36
C LEU A 113 -22.48 -5.89 1.70
N GLU A 114 -22.50 -6.02 0.37
CA GLU A 114 -21.71 -7.05 -0.31
C GLU A 114 -20.21 -6.75 -0.32
N GLY A 115 -19.81 -5.51 -0.02
CA GLY A 115 -18.44 -5.02 -0.07
C GLY A 115 -17.97 -4.68 -1.49
N PRO A 116 -16.76 -4.12 -1.63
CA PRO A 116 -15.96 -3.52 -0.56
C PRO A 116 -16.58 -2.22 0.02
N PRO A 117 -16.22 -1.80 1.25
CA PRO A 117 -15.34 -2.53 2.17
C PRO A 117 -16.05 -3.75 2.77
N PHE A 118 -15.35 -4.88 2.85
CA PHE A 118 -15.81 -6.08 3.53
C PHE A 118 -15.64 -5.97 5.05
N SER A 119 -16.45 -6.71 5.80
CA SER A 119 -16.30 -6.92 7.23
C SER A 119 -15.13 -7.85 7.50
N VAL A 120 -14.20 -7.40 8.34
CA VAL A 120 -13.01 -8.13 8.78
C VAL A 120 -12.88 -7.91 10.29
N PRO A 121 -13.55 -8.72 11.11
CA PRO A 121 -13.53 -8.58 12.56
C PRO A 121 -12.18 -9.00 13.19
#